data_AF-A0A2V6BWH9-F1
#
_entry.id   AF-A0A2V6BWH9-F1
#
_cell.length_a   1.000
_cell.length_b   1.000
_cell.length_c   1.000
_cell.angle_alpha   90.00
_cell.angle_beta   90.00
_cell.angle_gamma   90.00
#
_symmetry.space_group_name_H-M   'P 1'
#
loop_
_entity.id
_entity.type
_entity.pdbx_description
1 polymer ?
#
loop_
_entity_poly.entity_id
_entity_poly.type
_entity_poly.pdbx_seq_one_letter_code
_entity_poly.pdbx_strand_id
1 'polypeptide(L)'
;MFSYFVVAIGGALGSVGRFWLSGAIAQRFGETFPAGTLLVNISGSFVIGFFAAVTGLDGRIWSSPSFRQFFMIGVLGGYTTFSSFTLQTLALARDGEWLFAALNAIGSFVLCLLAVWLGDYLAMLLNQP
;
A
#
# COMPACT_ATOMS: atom_id res chain seq x y z
N MET A 1 -5.48 -16.30 19.38
CA MET A 1 -5.29 -17.32 18.33
C MET A 1 -6.10 -17.01 17.08
N PHE A 2 -7.43 -16.85 17.14
CA PHE A 2 -8.26 -16.57 15.97
C PHE A 2 -7.81 -15.33 15.15
N SER A 3 -7.45 -14.21 15.81
CA SER A 3 -6.95 -13.01 15.12
C SER A 3 -5.70 -13.25 14.28
N TYR A 4 -4.81 -14.18 14.66
CA TYR A 4 -3.63 -14.49 13.86
C TYR A 4 -4.00 -15.16 12.54
N PHE A 5 -4.99 -16.06 12.54
CA PHE A 5 -5.50 -16.68 11.31
C PHE A 5 -6.15 -15.64 10.39
N VAL A 6 -6.94 -14.73 10.98
CA VAL A 6 -7.58 -13.64 10.24
C VAL A 6 -6.53 -12.75 9.55
N VAL A 7 -5.49 -12.33 10.28
CA VAL A 7 -4.38 -11.55 9.71
C VAL A 7 -3.61 -12.38 8.67
N ALA A 8 -3.36 -13.67 8.91
CA ALA A 8 -2.63 -14.53 8.00
C ALA A 8 -3.34 -14.71 6.66
N ILE A 9 -4.66 -14.94 6.67
CA ILE A 9 -5.45 -15.07 5.44
C ILE A 9 -5.42 -13.74 4.67
N GLY A 10 -5.62 -12.61 5.36
CA GLY A 10 -5.51 -11.29 4.74
C GLY A 10 -4.12 -11.07 4.13
N GLY A 11 -3.07 -11.39 4.87
CA GLY A 11 -1.67 -11.28 4.43
C GLY A 11 -1.35 -12.14 3.21
N ALA A 12 -1.88 -13.37 3.14
CA ALA A 12 -1.76 -14.23 1.97
C ALA A 12 -2.41 -13.58 0.74
N LEU A 13 -3.64 -13.06 0.87
CA LEU A 13 -4.33 -12.36 -0.22
C LEU A 13 -3.57 -11.10 -0.66
N GLY A 14 -3.11 -10.29 0.29
CA GLY A 14 -2.36 -9.07 0.02
C GLY A 14 -1.06 -9.36 -0.71
N SER A 15 -0.26 -10.30 -0.20
CA SER A 15 1.04 -10.65 -0.78
C SER A 15 0.93 -11.27 -2.17
N VAL A 16 -0.07 -12.13 -2.41
CA VAL A 16 -0.36 -12.67 -3.76
C VAL A 16 -0.80 -11.57 -4.70
N GLY A 17 -1.69 -10.66 -4.26
CA GLY A 17 -2.12 -9.51 -5.04
C GLY A 17 -0.96 -8.59 -5.42
N ARG A 18 -0.05 -8.32 -4.49
CA ARG A 18 1.20 -7.58 -4.76
C ARG A 18 2.08 -8.31 -5.77
N PHE A 19 2.30 -9.61 -5.58
CA PHE A 19 3.14 -10.40 -6.48
C PHE A 19 2.62 -10.35 -7.92
N TRP A 20 1.31 -10.55 -8.09
CA TRP A 20 0.66 -10.47 -9.39
C TRP A 20 0.76 -9.07 -10.00
N LEU A 21 0.40 -8.02 -9.25
CA LEU A 21 0.36 -6.66 -9.78
C LEU A 21 1.76 -6.13 -10.11
N SER A 22 2.73 -6.32 -9.21
CA SER A 22 4.12 -5.93 -9.47
C SER A 22 4.69 -6.66 -10.69
N GLY A 23 4.39 -7.95 -10.85
CA GLY A 23 4.81 -8.72 -12.02
C GLY A 23 4.15 -8.25 -13.31
N ALA A 24 2.83 -7.97 -13.29
CA ALA A 24 2.11 -7.47 -14.44
C ALA A 24 2.62 -6.09 -14.91
N ILE A 25 2.97 -5.20 -13.97
CA ILE A 25 3.57 -3.90 -14.29
C ILE A 25 4.98 -4.09 -14.87
N ALA A 26 5.80 -4.97 -14.29
CA ALA A 26 7.14 -5.26 -14.81
C ALA A 26 7.11 -5.79 -16.25
N GLN A 27 6.18 -6.68 -16.58
CA GLN A 27 6.02 -7.19 -17.95
C GLN A 27 5.64 -6.11 -18.96
N ARG A 28 4.90 -5.07 -18.53
CA ARG A 28 4.38 -4.03 -19.43
C ARG A 28 5.31 -2.83 -19.57
N PHE A 29 6.02 -2.45 -18.52
CA PHE A 29 6.84 -1.24 -18.45
C PHE A 29 8.35 -1.52 -18.28
N GLY A 30 8.74 -2.78 -18.16
CA GLY A 30 10.12 -3.19 -17.90
C GLY A 30 10.51 -3.09 -16.43
N GLU A 31 11.78 -3.39 -16.15
CA GLU A 31 12.34 -3.45 -14.79
C GLU A 31 13.30 -2.30 -14.46
N THR A 32 13.48 -1.34 -15.39
CA THR A 32 14.40 -0.20 -15.22
C THR A 32 14.05 0.67 -14.01
N PHE A 33 12.76 0.81 -13.71
CA PHE A 33 12.27 1.51 -12.52
C PHE A 33 11.25 0.63 -11.78
N PRO A 34 11.27 0.57 -10.43
CA PRO A 34 10.36 -0.28 -9.64
C PRO A 34 8.92 0.25 -9.60
N ALA A 35 8.31 0.50 -10.77
CA ALA A 35 6.96 1.04 -10.91
C ALA A 35 5.90 0.15 -10.25
N GLY A 36 6.09 -1.17 -10.28
CA GLY A 36 5.18 -2.12 -9.62
C GLY A 36 5.10 -1.89 -8.11
N THR A 37 6.26 -1.76 -7.46
CA THR A 37 6.36 -1.48 -6.02
C THR A 37 5.79 -0.11 -5.67
N LEU A 38 6.11 0.91 -6.48
CA LEU A 38 5.56 2.24 -6.30
C LEU A 38 4.02 2.22 -6.35
N LEU A 39 3.46 1.53 -7.36
CA LEU A 39 2.02 1.48 -7.56
C LEU A 39 1.29 0.76 -6.42
N VAL A 40 1.78 -0.41 -5.96
CA VAL A 40 1.14 -1.12 -4.83
C VAL A 40 1.20 -0.31 -3.53
N ASN A 41 2.29 0.44 -3.30
CA ASN A 41 2.44 1.26 -2.11
C ASN A 41 1.52 2.50 -2.15
N ILE A 42 1.42 3.18 -3.30
CA ILE A 42 0.51 4.34 -3.48
C ILE A 42 -0.94 3.90 -3.35
N SER A 43 -1.36 2.86 -4.09
CA SER A 43 -2.76 2.40 -4.04
C SER A 43 -3.11 1.86 -2.65
N GLY A 44 -2.20 1.12 -2.01
CA GLY A 44 -2.41 0.62 -0.64
C GLY A 44 -2.50 1.74 0.39
N SER A 45 -1.68 2.79 0.26
CA SER A 45 -1.71 3.97 1.13
C SER A 45 -3.02 4.76 0.97
N PHE A 46 -3.51 4.92 -0.27
CA PHE A 46 -4.82 5.50 -0.52
C PHE A 46 -5.94 4.69 0.13
N VAL A 47 -5.96 3.37 -0.12
CA VAL A 47 -7.03 2.49 0.38
C VAL A 47 -7.02 2.42 1.90
N ILE A 48 -5.86 2.38 2.56
CA ILE A 48 -5.81 2.34 4.03
C ILE A 48 -6.30 3.64 4.65
N GLY A 49 -5.97 4.80 4.07
CA GLY A 49 -6.45 6.11 4.53
C GLY A 49 -7.98 6.20 4.42
N PHE A 50 -8.51 5.88 3.23
CA PHE A 50 -9.95 5.86 3.00
C PHE A 50 -10.68 4.90 3.93
N PHE A 51 -10.20 3.66 4.03
CA PHE A 51 -10.84 2.64 4.86
C PHE A 51 -10.78 2.97 6.35
N ALA A 52 -9.66 3.51 6.83
CA ALA A 52 -9.50 3.92 8.22
C ALA A 52 -10.51 5.01 8.61
N ALA A 53 -10.70 6.01 7.74
CA ALA A 53 -11.61 7.13 7.96
C ALA A 53 -13.09 6.74 7.85
N VAL A 54 -13.48 5.97 6.83
CA VAL A 54 -14.90 5.60 6.64
C VAL A 54 -15.41 4.60 7.69
N THR A 55 -14.50 3.83 8.29
CA THR A 55 -14.81 2.84 9.34
C THR A 55 -14.30 3.22 10.73
N GLY A 56 -13.87 4.48 10.90
CA GLY A 56 -13.44 5.04 12.18
C GLY A 56 -14.59 5.24 13.17
N LEU A 57 -14.30 5.82 14.33
CA LEU A 57 -15.30 6.09 15.38
C LEU A 57 -16.46 6.98 14.88
N ASP A 58 -16.11 8.01 14.11
CA ASP A 58 -17.07 8.92 13.45
C ASP A 58 -17.36 8.49 11.99
N GLY A 59 -17.00 7.26 11.65
CA GLY A 59 -17.17 6.71 10.31
C GLY A 59 -18.62 6.32 10.01
N ARG A 60 -19.08 6.57 8.79
CA ARG A 60 -20.44 6.23 8.35
C ARG A 60 -20.66 4.72 8.19
N ILE A 61 -19.58 3.95 8.01
CA ILE A 61 -19.65 2.51 7.77
C ILE A 61 -19.14 1.75 8.99
N TRP A 62 -20.01 0.97 9.61
CA TRP A 62 -19.60 0.08 10.69
C TRP A 62 -18.69 -1.04 10.17
N SER A 63 -17.60 -1.33 10.90
CA SER A 63 -16.70 -2.45 10.63
C SER A 63 -16.31 -3.16 11.91
N SER A 64 -16.35 -4.49 11.90
CA SER A 64 -15.96 -5.28 13.07
C SER A 64 -14.44 -5.17 13.32
N PRO A 65 -13.98 -5.25 14.58
CA PRO A 65 -12.55 -5.23 14.90
C PRO A 65 -11.75 -6.32 14.14
N SER A 66 -12.34 -7.50 13.97
CA SER A 66 -11.71 -8.61 13.23
C SER A 66 -11.58 -8.30 11.74
N PHE A 67 -12.58 -7.66 11.11
CA PHE A 67 -12.47 -7.28 9.70
C PHE A 67 -11.45 -6.15 9.50
N ARG A 68 -11.36 -5.19 10.43
CA ARG A 68 -10.29 -4.17 10.40
C ARG A 68 -8.90 -4.81 10.49
N GLN A 69 -8.71 -5.81 11.35
CA GLN A 69 -7.45 -6.57 11.43
C GLN A 69 -7.16 -7.34 10.14
N PHE A 70 -8.15 -8.05 9.61
CA PHE A 70 -8.06 -8.76 8.33
C PHE A 70 -7.58 -7.84 7.20
N PHE A 71 -8.23 -6.67 7.07
CA PHE A 71 -8.05 -5.81 5.93
C PHE A 71 -6.84 -4.89 6.07
N MET A 72 -6.72 -4.14 7.18
CA MET A 72 -5.66 -3.15 7.35
C MET A 72 -4.31 -3.80 7.64
N ILE A 73 -4.25 -4.78 8.55
CA ILE A 73 -2.99 -5.44 8.91
C ILE A 73 -2.70 -6.60 7.95
N GLY A 74 -3.71 -7.42 7.65
CA GLY A 74 -3.55 -8.56 6.74
C GLY A 74 -3.41 -8.11 5.28
N VAL A 75 -4.52 -7.76 4.63
CA VAL A 75 -4.55 -7.48 3.18
C VAL A 75 -3.62 -6.33 2.81
N LEU A 76 -3.79 -5.14 3.39
CA LEU A 76 -2.99 -3.98 3.03
C LEU A 76 -1.54 -4.09 3.52
N GLY A 77 -1.30 -4.72 4.68
CA GLY A 77 0.05 -5.00 5.16
C GLY A 77 0.82 -6.01 4.30
N GLY A 78 0.14 -7.01 3.72
CA GLY A 78 0.75 -7.93 2.75
C GLY A 78 0.89 -7.34 1.34
N TYR A 79 -0.05 -6.47 0.95
CA TYR A 79 -0.12 -5.84 -0.36
C TYR A 79 0.91 -4.72 -0.54
N THR A 80 1.20 -3.96 0.51
CA THR A 80 2.25 -2.93 0.50
C THR A 80 3.59 -3.51 0.96
N THR A 81 4.70 -2.85 0.62
CA THR A 81 6.03 -3.32 1.01
C THR A 81 7.04 -2.17 1.12
N PHE A 82 7.57 -1.97 2.32
CA PHE A 82 8.70 -1.06 2.54
C PHE A 82 10.04 -1.75 2.24
N SER A 83 10.16 -3.05 2.52
CA SER A 83 11.42 -3.79 2.34
C SER A 83 11.81 -3.96 0.87
N SER A 84 10.84 -4.21 -0.03
CA SER A 84 11.13 -4.25 -1.47
C SER A 84 11.52 -2.87 -2.00
N PHE A 85 10.83 -1.82 -1.53
CA PHE A 85 11.13 -0.43 -1.87
C PHE A 85 12.58 -0.05 -1.49
N THR A 86 13.02 -0.34 -0.26
CA THR A 86 14.38 0.01 0.17
C THR A 86 15.45 -0.82 -0.54
N LEU A 87 15.20 -2.11 -0.77
CA LEU A 87 16.13 -2.97 -1.50
C LEU A 87 16.31 -2.50 -2.95
N GLN A 88 15.22 -2.11 -3.63
CA GLN A 88 15.26 -1.59 -5.00
C GLN A 88 15.94 -0.22 -5.06
N THR A 89 15.71 0.64 -4.06
CA THR A 89 16.42 1.93 -3.95
C THR A 89 17.93 1.71 -3.81
N LEU A 90 18.33 0.75 -2.97
CA LEU A 90 19.74 0.40 -2.79
C LEU A 90 20.35 -0.19 -4.07
N ALA A 91 19.61 -1.03 -4.79
CA ALA A 91 20.06 -1.58 -6.08
C ALA A 91 20.34 -0.46 -7.08
N LEU A 92 19.39 0.45 -7.30
CA LEU A 92 19.56 1.60 -8.19
C LEU A 92 20.78 2.46 -7.81
N ALA A 93 20.97 2.72 -6.51
CA ALA A 93 22.12 3.48 -6.03
C ALA A 93 23.45 2.75 -6.30
N ARG A 94 23.49 1.42 -6.14
CA ARG A 94 24.69 0.61 -6.42
C ARG A 94 25.02 0.55 -7.90
N ASP A 95 24.00 0.58 -8.76
CA ASP A 95 24.16 0.57 -10.21
C ASP A 95 24.54 1.96 -10.78
N GLY A 96 24.66 2.98 -9.91
CA GLY A 96 24.99 4.35 -10.29
C GLY A 96 23.79 5.17 -10.79
N GLU A 97 22.59 4.59 -10.78
CA GLU A 97 21.32 5.18 -11.20
C GLU A 97 20.73 6.11 -10.12
N TRP A 98 21.51 7.10 -9.68
CA TRP A 98 21.18 7.97 -8.54
C TRP A 98 19.88 8.75 -8.73
N LEU A 99 19.56 9.14 -9.96
CA LEU A 99 18.29 9.81 -10.26
C LEU A 99 17.10 8.89 -9.97
N PHE A 100 17.13 7.65 -10.45
CA PHE A 100 16.06 6.68 -10.19
C PHE A 100 16.01 6.26 -8.72
N ALA A 101 17.16 6.13 -8.05
CA ALA A 101 17.20 5.88 -6.61
C ALA A 101 16.51 7.01 -5.83
N ALA A 102 16.81 8.28 -6.15
CA ALA A 102 16.19 9.44 -5.53
C ALA A 102 14.68 9.54 -5.83
N LEU A 103 14.29 9.32 -7.09
CA LEU A 103 12.88 9.28 -7.49
C LEU A 103 12.12 8.17 -6.78
N ASN A 104 12.70 6.99 -6.65
CA ASN A 104 12.08 5.90 -5.90
C ASN A 104 11.95 6.30 -4.42
N ALA A 105 13.01 6.79 -3.79
CA ALA A 105 13.04 7.16 -2.37
C ALA A 105 12.06 8.28 -2.01
N ILE A 106 12.26 9.45 -2.61
CA ILE A 106 11.52 10.68 -2.31
C ILE A 106 10.14 10.61 -2.93
N GLY A 107 10.05 10.16 -4.19
CA GLY A 107 8.79 10.04 -4.90
C GLY A 107 7.84 9.04 -4.24
N SER A 108 8.31 7.86 -3.84
CA SER A 108 7.45 6.90 -3.12
C SER A 108 6.94 7.49 -1.81
N PHE A 109 7.81 8.13 -1.01
CA PHE A 109 7.40 8.71 0.27
C PHE A 109 6.35 9.81 0.08
N VAL A 110 6.61 10.78 -0.79
CA VAL A 110 5.69 11.90 -1.04
C VAL A 110 4.38 11.41 -1.63
N LEU A 111 4.41 10.53 -2.65
CA LEU A 111 3.20 10.05 -3.30
C LEU A 111 2.36 9.18 -2.36
N CYS A 112 2.97 8.33 -1.52
CA CYS A 112 2.21 7.55 -0.54
C CYS A 112 1.58 8.44 0.53
N LEU A 113 2.29 9.49 0.98
CA LEU A 113 1.75 10.44 1.96
C LEU A 113 0.57 11.24 1.38
N LEU A 114 0.69 11.72 0.14
CA LEU A 114 -0.41 12.37 -0.56
C LEU A 114 -1.59 11.41 -0.78
N ALA A 115 -1.31 10.16 -1.13
CA ALA A 115 -2.33 9.15 -1.37
C ALA A 115 -3.14 8.83 -0.10
N VAL A 116 -2.49 8.65 1.05
CA VAL A 116 -3.21 8.36 2.31
C VAL A 116 -4.06 9.55 2.75
N TRP A 117 -3.55 10.78 2.62
CA TRP A 117 -4.34 12.00 2.90
C TRP A 117 -5.51 12.16 1.96
N LEU A 118 -5.32 11.88 0.67
CA LEU A 118 -6.40 11.94 -0.30
C LEU A 118 -7.48 10.89 0.02
N GLY A 119 -7.09 9.67 0.38
CA GLY A 119 -8.02 8.62 0.79
C GLY A 119 -8.84 9.02 2.01
N ASP A 120 -8.16 9.51 3.05
CA ASP A 120 -8.79 10.02 4.28
C ASP A 120 -9.77 11.16 3.99
N TYR A 121 -9.34 12.18 3.25
CA TYR A 121 -10.17 13.33 2.87
C TYR A 121 -11.43 12.92 2.10
N LEU A 122 -11.30 12.03 1.11
CA LEU A 122 -12.46 11.55 0.34
C LEU A 122 -13.44 10.74 1.20
N ALA A 123 -12.94 9.96 2.14
CA ALA A 123 -13.80 9.25 3.09
C ALA A 123 -14.52 10.21 4.04
N MET A 124 -13.87 11.29 4.49
CA MET A 124 -14.52 12.31 5.30
C MET A 124 -15.66 13.01 4.57
N LEU A 125 -15.52 13.29 3.27
CA LEU A 125 -16.61 13.84 2.46
C LEU A 125 -17.85 12.93 2.43
N LEU A 126 -17.66 11.61 2.47
CA LEU A 126 -18.77 10.64 2.52
C LEU A 126 -19.41 10.53 3.92
N ASN A 127 -18.65 10.85 4.95
CA ASN A 127 -19.11 10.85 6.35
C ASN A 127 -19.90 12.13 6.68
N GLN A 128 -19.85 13.17 5.85
CA GLN A 128 -20.71 14.34 6.04
C GLN A 128 -22.19 13.95 5.89
N PRO A 129 -23.07 14.44 6.79
CA PRO A 129 -24.50 14.10 6.81
C PRO A 129 -25.26 14.57 5.56
#